data_AF-A0A0X1T0W0-F1
#
_entry.id   AF-A0A0X1T0W0-F1
#
_cell.length_a   1.000
_cell.length_b   1.000
_cell.length_c   1.000
_cell.angle_alpha   90.00
_cell.angle_beta   90.00
_cell.angle_gamma   90.00
#
_symmetry.space_group_name_H-M   'P 1'
#
loop_
_entity.id
_entity.type
_entity.pdbx_description
1 polymer ?
#
loop_
_entity_poly.entity_id
_entity_poly.type
_entity_poly.pdbx_seq_one_letter_code
_entity_poly.pdbx_strand_id
1 'polypeptide(L)' 'MKGRQVFLVNQLGGRKFLATLVVGVSTATLTWYGKIDGATYAMVILGTVGSFIGGNVYGKVHPRES' A
#
# COMPACT_ATOMS: atom_id res chain seq x y z
N MET A 1 -19.63 16.84 3.60
CA MET A 1 -19.39 15.52 2.96
C MET A 1 -17.99 14.94 3.27
N LYS A 2 -17.47 15.06 4.50
CA LYS A 2 -16.09 14.65 4.86
C LYS A 2 -16.00 13.32 5.64
N GLY A 3 -17.11 12.88 6.24
CA GLY A 3 -17.19 11.62 7.00
C GLY A 3 -17.27 10.34 6.16
N ARG A 4 -17.85 10.40 4.95
CA ARG A 4 -18.05 9.21 4.09
C ARG A 4 -16.75 8.67 3.47
N GLN A 5 -15.79 9.56 3.17
CA GLN A 5 -14.45 9.19 2.71
C GLN A 5 -13.64 8.43 3.79
N VAL A 6 -13.74 8.86 5.06
CA VAL A 6 -13.02 8.24 6.18
C VAL A 6 -13.55 6.84 6.48
N PHE A 7 -14.87 6.64 6.37
CA PHE A 7 -15.50 5.34 6.59
C PHE A 7 -15.06 4.28 5.57
N LEU A 8 -15.02 4.64 4.28
CA LEU A 8 -14.56 3.73 3.21
C LEU A 8 -13.08 3.38 3.35
N VAL A 9 -12.23 4.36 3.70
CA VAL A 9 -10.80 4.12 3.96
C VAL A 9 -10.61 3.16 5.13
N ASN A 10 -11.38 3.29 6.21
CA ASN A 10 -11.27 2.37 7.36
C ASN A 10 -11.79 0.95 7.06
N GLN A 11 -12.86 0.81 6.26
CA GLN A 11 -13.38 -0.51 5.87
C GLN A 11 -12.46 -1.26 4.90
N LEU A 12 -11.74 -0.53 4.03
CA LEU A 12 -10.83 -1.10 3.04
C LEU A 12 -9.42 -1.34 3.59
N GLY A 13 -9.20 -1.39 4.91
CA GLY A 13 -7.87 -1.68 5.47
C GLY A 13 -6.95 -0.46 5.67
N GLY A 14 -7.50 0.76 5.60
CA GLY A 14 -6.84 2.00 5.97
C GLY A 14 -6.01 2.64 4.85
N ARG A 15 -5.45 3.83 5.15
CA ARG A 15 -4.65 4.62 4.19
C ARG A 15 -3.42 3.86 3.67
N LYS A 16 -2.85 2.98 4.51
CA LYS A 16 -1.68 2.16 4.18
C LYS A 16 -2.01 1.13 3.08
N PHE A 17 -3.21 0.55 3.12
CA PHE A 17 -3.66 -0.43 2.12
C PHE A 17 -3.90 0.23 0.76
N LEU A 18 -4.52 1.41 0.75
CA LEU A 18 -4.73 2.15 -0.49
C LEU A 18 -3.40 2.54 -1.15
N ALA A 19 -2.40 2.93 -0.36
CA ALA A 19 -1.07 3.21 -0.89
C ALA A 19 -0.45 1.97 -1.56
N THR A 20 -0.58 0.79 -0.96
CA THR A 20 -0.05 -0.46 -1.54
C THR A 20 -0.77 -0.87 -2.80
N LEU A 21 -2.09 -0.62 -2.87
CA LEU A 21 -2.91 -0.92 -4.04
C LEU A 21 -2.53 -0.04 -5.24
N VAL A 22 -2.30 1.26 -5.00
CA VAL A 22 -1.83 2.19 -6.04
C VAL A 22 -0.47 1.76 -6.59
N VAL A 23 0.47 1.37 -5.72
CA VAL A 23 1.79 0.90 -6.16
C VAL A 23 1.66 -0.40 -6.97
N GLY A 24 0.84 -1.35 -6.52
CA GLY A 24 0.60 -2.60 -7.22
C GLY A 24 0.02 -2.41 -8.63
N VAL A 25 -1.01 -1.57 -8.76
CA VAL A 25 -1.63 -1.27 -10.06
C VAL A 25 -0.65 -0.53 -10.99
N SER A 26 0.09 0.45 -10.45
CA SER A 26 1.05 1.22 -11.25
C SER A 26 2.17 0.35 -11.80
N THR A 27 2.77 -0.47 -10.93
CA THR A 27 3.87 -1.36 -11.32
C THR A 27 3.42 -2.45 -12.29
N ALA A 28 2.26 -3.07 -12.05
CA ALA A 28 1.68 -4.04 -12.97
C ALA A 28 1.44 -3.43 -14.37
N THR A 29 0.93 -2.20 -14.41
CA THR A 29 0.72 -1.46 -15.67
C THR A 29 2.04 -1.19 -16.38
N LEU A 30 3.07 -0.73 -15.67
CA LEU A 30 4.40 -0.49 -16.24
C LEU A 30 5.04 -1.77 -16.77
N THR A 31 4.89 -2.89 -16.08
CA THR A 31 5.37 -4.20 -16.54
C THR A 31 4.64 -4.63 -17.81
N TRP A 32 3.32 -4.39 -17.88
CA TRP A 32 2.53 -4.75 -19.06
C TRP A 32 2.95 -3.98 -20.31
N TYR A 33 3.31 -2.70 -20.15
CA TYR A 33 3.87 -1.87 -21.21
C TYR A 33 5.39 -2.11 -21.45
N GLY A 34 6.00 -3.07 -20.76
CA GLY A 34 7.44 -3.36 -20.89
C GLY A 34 8.35 -2.22 -20.43
N LYS A 35 7.85 -1.28 -19.61
CA LYS A 35 8.64 -0.15 -19.08
C LYS A 35 9.55 -0.56 -17.92
N ILE A 36 9.18 -1.64 -17.23
CA ILE A 36 10.00 -2.27 -16.18
C ILE A 36 10.02 -3.78 -16.41
N ASP A 37 11.13 -4.42 -16.03
CA ASP A 37 11.29 -5.87 -16.11
C ASP A 37 10.68 -6.58 -14.89
N GLY A 38 10.59 -7.91 -14.97
CA GLY A 38 10.00 -8.74 -13.92
C GLY A 38 10.75 -8.68 -12.59
N ALA A 39 12.08 -8.52 -12.60
CA ALA A 39 12.85 -8.40 -11.36
C ALA A 39 12.60 -7.05 -10.67
N THR A 40 12.52 -5.96 -11.45
CA THR A 40 12.12 -4.64 -10.92
C THR A 40 10.71 -4.69 -10.32
N TYR A 41 9.75 -5.31 -11.00
CA TYR A 41 8.40 -5.52 -10.47
C TYR A 41 8.43 -6.26 -9.13
N ALA A 42 9.12 -7.40 -9.07
CA ALA A 42 9.22 -8.21 -7.86
C ALA A 42 9.83 -7.42 -6.68
N MET A 43 10.90 -6.66 -6.93
CA MET A 43 11.54 -5.83 -5.90
C MET A 43 10.59 -4.76 -5.35
N VAL A 44 9.84 -4.07 -6.23
CA VAL A 44 8.89 -3.04 -5.78
C VAL A 44 7.73 -3.67 -5.00
N ILE A 45 7.19 -4.79 -5.46
CA ILE A 45 6.12 -5.50 -4.74
C ILE A 45 6.60 -5.97 -3.36
N LEU A 46 7.77 -6.60 -3.27
CA LEU A 46 8.34 -7.04 -2.00
C LEU A 46 8.55 -5.88 -1.01
N GLY A 47 9.14 -4.77 -1.48
CA GLY A 47 9.33 -3.57 -0.65
C GLY A 47 8.01 -2.96 -0.19
N THR A 48 6.99 -2.97 -1.05
CA THR A 48 5.66 -2.44 -0.76
C THR A 48 4.94 -3.28 0.31
N VAL A 49 4.94 -4.61 0.15
CA VAL A 49 4.34 -5.54 1.12
C VAL A 49 5.08 -5.50 2.44
N GLY A 50 6.41 -5.48 2.43
CA GLY A 50 7.23 -5.33 3.63
C GLY A 50 6.92 -4.03 4.38
N SER A 51 6.81 -2.91 3.65
CA SER A 51 6.42 -1.61 4.23
C SER A 51 5.01 -1.62 4.80
N PHE A 52 4.06 -2.30 4.14
CA PHE A 52 2.70 -2.46 4.65
C PHE A 52 2.67 -3.23 5.96
N ILE A 53 3.30 -4.41 6.00
CA ILE A 53 3.36 -5.25 7.20
C ILE A 53 4.08 -4.48 8.32
N GLY A 54 5.26 -3.93 8.04
CA GLY A 54 6.04 -3.16 8.99
C GLY A 54 5.27 -1.96 9.53
N GLY A 55 4.59 -1.20 8.68
CA GLY A 55 3.77 -0.06 9.10
C GLY A 55 2.55 -0.46 9.95
N ASN A 56 2.00 -1.66 9.77
CA ASN A 56 0.92 -2.19 10.60
C ASN A 56 1.43 -2.72 11.95
N VAL A 57 2.58 -3.40 11.97
CA VAL A 57 3.22 -3.87 13.20
C VAL A 57 3.69 -2.68 14.04
N TYR A 58 4.40 -1.73 13.44
CA TYR A 58 4.90 -0.54 14.13
C TYR A 58 3.78 0.25 14.80
N GLY A 59 2.62 0.40 14.13
CA GLY A 59 1.46 1.10 14.72
C GLY A 59 0.80 0.35 15.88
N LYS A 60 1.00 -0.96 16.01
CA LYS A 60 0.56 -1.74 17.18
C LYS A 60 1.55 -1.62 18.34
N VAL A 61 2.85 -1.61 18.04
CA VAL A 61 3.91 -1.47 19.05
C VAL A 61 3.99 -0.05 19.60
N HIS A 62 3.73 0.95 18.75
CA HIS A 62 3.68 2.36 19.12
C HIS A 62 2.30 2.93 18.78
N PRO A 63 1.28 2.65 19.60
CA PRO A 63 -0.02 3.30 19.46
C PRO A 63 0.20 4.81 19.56
N ARG A 64 -0.26 5.56 18.54
CA ARG A 64 -0.30 7.01 18.64
C ARG A 64 -1.32 7.34 19.72
N GLU A 65 -0.85 7.83 20.86
CA GLU A 65 -1.70 8.39 21.91
C GLU A 65 -2.52 9.54 21.26
N SER A 66 -3.83 9.36 21.17
CA SER A 66 -4.79 10.35 20.66
C SER A 66 -5.94 10.46 21.63
#